data_AF-A0A5C1DKB0-F1
#
_entry.id   AF-A0A5C1DKB0-F1
#
_cell.length_a   1.000
_cell.length_b   1.000
_cell.length_c   1.000
_cell.angle_alpha   90.00
_cell.angle_beta   90.00
_cell.angle_gamma   90.00
#
_symmetry.space_group_name_H-M   'P 1'
#
loop_
_entity.id
_entity.type
_entity.pdbx_description
1 polymer ?
#
loop_
_entity_poly.entity_id
_entity_poly.type
_entity_poly.pdbx_seq_one_letter_code
_entity_poly.pdbx_strand_id
1 'polypeptide(L)'
;MRPLALFLSLMLAMPAWASCVQLGGRSFCAPPGGSAVLHQGQAYCGAGACTADAFGNLFCSPFPGGDVIRANGSFYAGPGFCLLGPDGSAHCAGMPGGQCVIEAGGEVKCPGGSVAVPAVRPPLCQ
;
A
#
# COMPACT_ATOMS: atom_id res chain seq x y z
N MET A 1 27.48 6.48 41.77
CA MET A 1 26.17 6.99 41.31
C MET A 1 26.06 6.85 39.79
N ARG A 2 25.72 5.67 39.27
CA ARG A 2 25.36 5.50 37.84
C ARG A 2 24.43 4.29 37.65
N PRO A 3 23.10 4.46 37.83
CA PRO A 3 22.14 3.55 37.24
C PRO A 3 21.10 4.37 36.45
N LEU A 4 21.52 5.02 35.36
CA LEU A 4 20.59 5.83 34.56
C LEU A 4 20.73 5.61 33.05
N ALA A 5 21.36 4.51 32.62
CA ALA A 5 21.60 4.23 31.21
C ALA A 5 20.74 3.08 30.65
N LEU A 6 19.98 2.35 31.47
CA LEU A 6 19.26 1.16 31.02
C LEU A 6 17.80 1.39 30.59
N PHE A 7 17.24 2.59 30.82
CA PHE A 7 15.81 2.86 30.58
C PHE A 7 15.49 3.44 29.20
N LEU A 8 16.49 3.76 28.37
CA LEU A 8 16.28 4.47 27.10
C LEU A 8 16.31 3.55 25.85
N SER A 9 16.08 2.25 26.00
CA SER A 9 16.13 1.28 24.90
C SER A 9 14.78 0.67 24.52
N LEU A 10 13.67 1.10 25.14
CA LEU A 10 12.37 0.41 25.03
C LEU A 10 11.36 1.02 24.04
N MET A 11 11.76 1.97 23.17
CA MET A 11 10.81 2.85 22.45
C MET A 11 10.77 2.74 20.92
N LEU A 12 11.33 1.70 20.27
CA LEU A 12 11.39 1.68 18.79
C LEU A 12 11.00 0.35 18.12
N ALA A 13 10.09 -0.43 18.70
CA ALA A 13 9.42 -1.50 17.98
C ALA A 13 7.94 -1.15 17.82
N MET A 14 7.60 -0.26 16.87
CA MET A 14 6.22 -0.14 16.40
C MET A 14 5.88 -1.44 15.67
N PRO A 15 4.94 -2.26 16.17
CA PRO A 15 4.53 -3.45 15.43
C PRO A 15 3.94 -3.00 14.10
N ALA A 16 4.40 -3.59 13.00
CA ALA A 16 3.73 -3.42 11.71
C ALA A 16 2.28 -3.91 11.88
N TRP A 17 1.33 -2.98 11.89
CA TRP A 17 -0.09 -3.32 12.10
C TRP A 17 -0.56 -4.15 10.91
N ALA A 18 -0.86 -5.42 11.16
CA ALA A 18 -1.52 -6.26 10.18
C ALA A 18 -2.92 -5.70 9.95
N SER A 19 -3.25 -5.42 8.70
CA SER A 19 -4.63 -5.07 8.31
C SER A 19 -5.48 -6.34 8.38
N CYS A 20 -6.56 -6.31 9.15
CA CYS A 20 -7.46 -7.44 9.30
C CYS A 20 -8.91 -7.04 9.03
N VAL A 21 -9.69 -7.98 8.50
CA VAL A 21 -11.14 -7.87 8.34
C VAL A 21 -11.86 -9.02 9.03
N GLN A 22 -13.13 -8.81 9.40
CA GLN A 22 -13.93 -9.84 10.07
C GLN A 22 -15.05 -10.35 9.17
N LEU A 23 -15.10 -11.67 8.97
CA LEU A 23 -16.11 -12.35 8.16
C LEU A 23 -16.61 -13.59 8.91
N GLY A 24 -17.92 -13.65 9.16
CA GLY A 24 -18.54 -14.80 9.84
C GLY A 24 -17.97 -15.08 11.23
N GLY A 25 -17.64 -14.04 12.00
CA GLY A 25 -17.05 -14.17 13.33
C GLY A 25 -15.55 -14.51 13.37
N ARG A 26 -14.91 -14.69 12.21
CA ARG A 26 -13.47 -14.96 12.10
C ARG A 26 -12.71 -13.73 11.57
N SER A 27 -11.50 -13.52 12.06
CA SER A 27 -10.61 -12.47 11.58
C SER A 27 -9.66 -13.03 10.50
N PHE A 28 -9.55 -12.30 9.39
CA PHE A 28 -8.64 -12.60 8.29
C PHE A 28 -7.67 -11.43 8.15
N CYS A 29 -6.38 -11.71 8.25
CA CYS A 29 -5.34 -10.69 8.29
C CYS A 29 -4.40 -10.81 7.10
N ALA A 30 -4.07 -9.67 6.50
CA ALA A 30 -3.02 -9.58 5.52
C ALA A 30 -1.63 -9.76 6.17
N PRO A 31 -0.60 -10.15 5.42
CA PRO A 31 0.78 -10.12 5.91
C PRO A 31 1.19 -8.70 6.35
N PRO A 32 2.27 -8.53 7.14
CA PRO A 32 2.75 -7.22 7.54
C PRO A 32 2.97 -6.27 6.34
N GLY A 33 2.42 -5.06 6.43
CA GLY A 33 2.41 -4.09 5.33
C GLY A 33 1.29 -4.31 4.30
N GLY A 34 0.56 -5.42 4.37
CA GLY A 34 -0.56 -5.74 3.51
C GLY A 34 -1.87 -5.10 3.90
N SER A 35 -2.85 -5.22 3.01
CA SER A 35 -4.24 -4.83 3.26
C SER A 35 -5.18 -6.02 3.13
N ALA A 36 -6.07 -6.17 4.11
CA ALA A 36 -7.18 -7.11 4.04
C ALA A 36 -8.44 -6.33 3.71
N VAL A 37 -9.23 -6.81 2.75
CA VAL A 37 -10.44 -6.15 2.26
C VAL A 37 -11.59 -7.14 2.19
N LEU A 38 -12.76 -6.74 2.70
CA LEU A 38 -14.00 -7.46 2.45
C LEU A 38 -14.60 -6.98 1.15
N HIS A 39 -14.81 -7.91 0.24
CA HIS A 39 -15.34 -7.60 -1.08
C HIS A 39 -16.26 -8.72 -1.54
N GLN A 40 -17.50 -8.35 -1.88
CA GLN A 40 -18.53 -9.29 -2.32
C GLN A 40 -18.72 -10.50 -1.37
N GLY A 41 -18.66 -10.27 -0.06
CA GLY A 41 -18.86 -11.30 0.96
C GLY A 41 -17.66 -12.23 1.17
N GLN A 42 -16.51 -11.94 0.58
CA GLN A 42 -15.27 -12.69 0.75
C GLN A 42 -14.16 -11.78 1.29
N ALA A 43 -13.21 -12.38 2.01
CA ALA A 43 -12.04 -11.67 2.51
C ALA A 43 -10.86 -11.89 1.54
N TYR A 44 -10.25 -10.79 1.09
CA TYR A 44 -9.10 -10.76 0.20
C TYR A 44 -7.90 -10.15 0.91
N CYS A 45 -6.72 -10.71 0.70
CA CYS A 45 -5.49 -10.29 1.37
C CYS A 45 -4.41 -9.96 0.34
N GLY A 46 -4.00 -8.69 0.28
CA GLY A 46 -2.95 -8.19 -0.60
C GLY A 46 -1.65 -7.90 0.15
N ALA A 47 -0.53 -7.87 -0.58
CA ALA A 47 0.77 -7.49 -0.02
C ALA A 47 0.85 -5.99 0.30
N GLY A 48 0.12 -5.15 -0.43
CA GLY A 48 -0.05 -3.72 -0.12
C GLY A 48 -1.50 -3.28 -0.23
N ALA A 49 -1.71 -1.99 -0.51
CA ALA A 49 -3.04 -1.39 -0.67
C ALA A 49 -3.82 -2.04 -1.83
N CYS A 50 -5.15 -2.02 -1.72
CA CYS A 50 -6.07 -2.57 -2.70
C CYS A 50 -7.11 -1.53 -3.12
N THR A 51 -7.55 -1.59 -4.37
CA THR A 51 -8.63 -0.78 -4.94
C THR A 51 -9.51 -1.63 -5.83
N ALA A 52 -10.72 -1.17 -6.11
CA ALA A 52 -11.66 -1.85 -6.99
C ALA A 52 -11.99 -0.99 -8.22
N ASP A 53 -12.24 -1.64 -9.36
CA ASP A 53 -12.83 -0.96 -10.51
C ASP A 53 -14.35 -0.79 -10.37
N ALA A 54 -14.97 -0.10 -11.35
CA ALA A 54 -16.41 0.14 -11.38
C ALA A 54 -17.27 -1.14 -11.53
N PHE A 55 -16.67 -2.26 -11.93
CA PHE A 55 -17.32 -3.57 -12.04
C PHE A 55 -17.09 -4.43 -10.78
N GLY A 56 -16.40 -3.90 -9.76
CA GLY A 56 -16.07 -4.64 -8.55
C GLY A 56 -14.90 -5.61 -8.73
N ASN A 57 -14.01 -5.38 -9.67
CA ASN A 57 -12.76 -6.14 -9.76
C ASN A 57 -11.73 -5.55 -8.81
N LEU A 58 -11.23 -6.34 -7.85
CA LEU A 58 -10.15 -5.92 -6.95
C LEU A 58 -8.77 -6.03 -7.60
N PHE A 59 -7.92 -5.04 -7.31
CA PHE A 59 -6.52 -4.97 -7.69
C PHE A 59 -5.71 -4.44 -6.51
N CYS A 60 -4.56 -5.06 -6.23
CA CYS A 60 -3.72 -4.71 -5.10
C CYS A 60 -2.28 -4.51 -5.53
N SER A 61 -1.55 -3.76 -4.71
CA SER A 61 -0.10 -3.66 -4.82
C SER A 61 0.56 -5.00 -4.51
N PRO A 62 1.50 -5.47 -5.35
CA PRO A 62 2.30 -6.65 -5.05
C PRO A 62 3.42 -6.34 -4.05
N PHE A 63 3.63 -5.08 -3.66
CA PHE A 63 4.70 -4.68 -2.74
C PHE A 63 4.18 -4.58 -1.31
N PRO A 64 4.91 -5.11 -0.31
CA PRO A 64 4.65 -4.86 1.11
C PRO A 64 4.55 -3.38 1.42
N GLY A 65 3.40 -2.91 1.90
CA GLY A 65 3.16 -1.49 2.21
C GLY A 65 3.03 -0.58 1.00
N GLY A 66 3.05 -1.13 -0.21
CA GLY A 66 2.95 -0.38 -1.45
C GLY A 66 1.53 0.07 -1.75
N ASP A 67 1.41 1.02 -2.66
CA ASP A 67 0.14 1.63 -3.04
C ASP A 67 -0.32 1.19 -4.44
N VAL A 68 -1.60 1.43 -4.74
CA VAL A 68 -2.24 1.10 -6.02
C VAL A 68 -3.08 2.28 -6.51
N ILE A 69 -2.97 2.59 -7.80
CA ILE A 69 -3.70 3.69 -8.43
C ILE A 69 -4.30 3.27 -9.77
N ARG A 70 -5.46 3.84 -10.08
CA ARG A 70 -6.06 3.72 -11.41
C ARG A 70 -5.59 4.86 -12.30
N ALA A 71 -5.00 4.54 -13.45
CA ALA A 71 -4.54 5.51 -14.44
C ALA A 71 -4.90 5.04 -15.85
N ASN A 72 -5.48 5.92 -16.67
CA ASN A 72 -5.82 5.65 -18.07
C ASN A 72 -6.54 4.30 -18.31
N GLY A 73 -7.49 3.98 -17.42
CA GLY A 73 -8.29 2.75 -17.50
C GLY A 73 -7.61 1.48 -16.98
N SER A 74 -6.34 1.54 -16.59
CA SER A 74 -5.56 0.43 -16.02
C SER A 74 -5.23 0.68 -14.55
N PHE A 75 -4.69 -0.34 -13.87
CA PHE A 75 -4.30 -0.28 -12.46
C PHE A 75 -2.80 -0.50 -12.34
N TYR A 76 -2.14 0.43 -11.65
CA TYR A 76 -0.70 0.44 -11.44
C TYR A 76 -0.39 0.45 -9.95
N ALA A 77 0.77 -0.07 -9.60
CA ALA A 77 1.24 -0.14 -8.24
C ALA A 77 2.73 0.19 -8.16
N GLY A 78 3.17 0.54 -6.95
CA GLY A 78 4.57 0.72 -6.62
C GLY A 78 4.84 0.49 -5.13
N PRO A 79 6.13 0.48 -4.73
CA PRO A 79 6.53 0.29 -3.34
C PRO A 79 6.11 1.42 -2.40
N GLY A 80 6.01 2.65 -2.90
CA GLY A 80 5.53 3.80 -2.14
C GLY A 80 4.19 4.33 -2.66
N PHE A 81 3.81 5.51 -2.16
CA PHE A 81 2.55 6.17 -2.50
C PHE A 81 2.45 6.49 -3.99
N CYS A 82 1.27 6.28 -4.56
CA CYS A 82 0.97 6.52 -5.96
C CYS A 82 0.14 7.80 -6.13
N LEU A 83 0.43 8.58 -7.18
CA LEU A 83 -0.39 9.72 -7.61
C LEU A 83 -0.56 9.73 -9.13
N LEU A 84 -1.56 10.50 -9.59
CA LEU A 84 -1.74 10.79 -11.00
C LEU A 84 -1.01 12.07 -11.38
N GLY A 85 -0.20 11.99 -12.43
CA GLY A 85 0.37 13.16 -13.08
C GLY A 85 -0.70 14.00 -13.77
N PRO A 86 -0.39 15.24 -14.16
CA PRO A 86 -1.36 16.11 -14.87
C PRO A 86 -1.83 15.56 -16.22
N ASP A 87 -1.05 14.68 -16.84
CA ASP A 87 -1.36 13.96 -18.07
C ASP A 87 -2.14 12.65 -17.83
N GLY A 88 -2.44 12.34 -16.57
CA GLY A 88 -3.14 11.13 -16.16
C GLY A 88 -2.24 9.89 -16.07
N SER A 89 -0.92 9.99 -16.21
CA SER A 89 -0.03 8.84 -15.98
C SER A 89 0.10 8.50 -14.49
N ALA A 90 0.28 7.21 -14.20
CA ALA A 90 0.54 6.73 -12.85
C ALA A 90 2.00 7.00 -12.46
N HIS A 91 2.20 7.56 -11.27
CA HIS A 91 3.52 7.70 -10.66
C HIS A 91 3.47 7.16 -9.24
N CYS A 92 4.19 6.07 -8.98
CA CYS A 92 4.39 5.57 -7.63
C CYS A 92 5.84 5.81 -7.21
N ALA A 93 6.05 6.16 -5.94
CA ALA A 93 7.41 6.33 -5.43
C ALA A 93 8.15 4.99 -5.48
N GLY A 94 9.40 5.01 -5.95
CA GLY A 94 10.24 3.81 -6.11
C GLY A 94 10.70 3.19 -4.79
N MET A 95 10.61 3.93 -3.68
CA MET A 95 11.03 3.47 -2.35
C MET A 95 9.81 3.12 -1.47
N PRO A 96 9.89 2.06 -0.65
CA PRO A 96 8.86 1.74 0.35
C PRO A 96 8.54 2.93 1.25
N GLY A 97 7.26 3.27 1.38
CA GLY A 97 6.80 4.42 2.17
C GLY A 97 7.20 5.80 1.61
N GLY A 98 7.87 5.85 0.45
CA GLY A 98 8.17 7.09 -0.25
C GLY A 98 6.90 7.73 -0.82
N GLN A 99 7.01 9.01 -1.18
CA GLN A 99 5.92 9.77 -1.80
C GLN A 99 6.42 10.54 -3.02
N CYS A 100 5.57 10.67 -4.02
CA CYS A 100 5.75 11.63 -5.10
C CYS A 100 5.01 12.92 -4.77
N VAL A 101 5.45 14.04 -5.36
CA VAL A 101 4.74 15.32 -5.30
C VAL A 101 4.59 15.90 -6.70
N ILE A 102 3.52 16.67 -6.92
CA ILE A 102 3.35 17.48 -8.12
C ILE A 102 3.76 18.90 -7.77
N GLU A 103 4.79 19.42 -8.43
CA GLU A 103 5.28 20.78 -8.20
C GLU A 103 4.44 21.84 -8.94
N ALA A 104 4.71 23.13 -8.67
CA ALA A 104 3.96 24.26 -9.22
C ALA A 104 3.98 24.39 -10.76
N GLY A 105 4.73 23.55 -11.49
CA GLY A 105 4.73 23.45 -12.95
C GLY A 105 4.06 22.20 -13.52
N GLY A 106 3.46 21.35 -12.67
CA GLY A 106 2.92 20.05 -13.07
C GLY A 106 3.97 18.94 -13.19
N GLU A 107 5.24 19.23 -12.94
CA GLU A 107 6.30 18.21 -12.88
C GLU A 107 6.06 17.27 -11.68
N VAL A 108 6.10 15.97 -11.94
CA VAL A 108 6.03 14.95 -10.88
C VAL A 108 7.45 14.62 -10.41
N LYS A 109 7.72 14.84 -9.12
CA LYS A 109 8.99 14.46 -8.49
C LYS A 109 8.80 13.40 -7.44
N CYS A 110 9.57 12.32 -7.57
CA CYS A 110 9.61 11.21 -6.63
C CYS A 110 11.05 11.02 -6.16
N PRO A 111 11.37 11.31 -4.88
CA PRO A 111 12.66 10.94 -4.31
C PRO A 111 12.90 9.44 -4.48
N GLY A 112 14.08 9.06 -4.99
CA GLY A 112 14.39 7.66 -5.31
C GLY A 112 13.76 7.13 -6.61
N GLY A 113 13.16 8.01 -7.42
CA GLY A 113 12.60 7.66 -8.72
C GLY A 113 11.11 7.30 -8.68
N SER A 114 10.53 7.21 -9.88
CA SER A 114 9.13 6.81 -10.09
C SER A 114 9.08 5.44 -10.74
N VAL A 115 8.15 4.60 -10.28
CA VAL A 115 7.84 3.30 -10.86
C VAL A 115 6.32 3.18 -11.02
N ALA A 116 5.88 2.45 -12.02
CA ALA A 116 4.49 2.05 -12.19
C ALA A 116 4.48 0.66 -12.85
N VAL A 117 4.21 -0.37 -12.06
CA VAL A 117 4.02 -1.74 -12.58
C VAL A 117 2.54 -2.10 -12.53
N PRO A 118 2.07 -3.07 -13.33
CA PRO A 118 0.69 -3.52 -13.23
C PRO A 118 0.34 -4.00 -11.82
N ALA A 119 -0.82 -3.57 -11.31
CA ALA A 119 -1.38 -4.11 -10.07
C ALA A 119 -1.85 -5.56 -10.28
N VAL A 120 -1.94 -6.32 -9.19
CA VAL A 120 -2.27 -7.75 -9.23
C VAL A 120 -3.64 -8.04 -8.64
N ARG A 121 -4.27 -9.14 -9.04
CA ARG A 121 -5.49 -9.61 -8.38
C ARG A 121 -5.13 -10.20 -7.00
N PRO A 122 -5.78 -9.75 -5.91
CA PRO A 122 -5.51 -10.35 -4.60
C PRO A 122 -6.05 -11.78 -4.54
N PRO A 123 -5.34 -12.69 -3.85
CA PRO A 123 -5.92 -13.96 -3.44
C PRO A 123 -6.94 -13.76 -2.30
N LEU A 124 -7.77 -14.79 -2.09
CA LEU A 124 -8.53 -14.91 -0.85
C LEU A 124 -7.56 -14.99 0.34
N CYS A 125 -7.96 -14.41 1.47
CA CYS A 125 -7.25 -14.63 2.72
C CYS A 125 -7.32 -16.12 3.10
N GLN A 126 -6.20 -16.67 3.57
CA GLN A 126 -6.09 -18.04 4.08
C GLN A 126 -6.39 -18.10 5.58
#